data_AF-A0AA35K3U5-F1
#
_entry.id   AF-A0AA35K3U5-F1
#
_cell.length_a   1.000
_cell.length_b   1.000
_cell.length_c   1.000
_cell.angle_alpha   90.00
_cell.angle_beta   90.00
_cell.angle_gamma   90.00
#
_symmetry.space_group_name_H-M   'P 1'
#
loop_
_entity.id
_entity.type
_entity.pdbx_description
1 polymer ?
#
loop_
_entity_poly.entity_id
_entity_poly.type
_entity_poly.pdbx_seq_one_letter_code
_entity_poly.pdbx_strand_id
1 'polypeptide(L)'
;MAPPKENVSLLFKLYCLTVMTLVAATYTVALRYTRTTETVLYFSTTAVCITEVIKLFLSLGILAKETGSPGRLLTSLKENVLGSPKELLKLSVPSLVYAIQNNMAFLALSNLDAAVYQVTYQLKIPCTALCTVLMLNRSLSKLQWFSVFMLCGGVTLVQWKPAQATKVQMEQSPLIGFGAIAIAVLCSGFAGVYFEKVLKSSDTSLWVRNIQLYLSGIVVTLVGVYMSDGVNVMEKGFFYGYTRYVWFVICKYLIAFYLQFYFFLLQAGARGVGDQLGEHMGQRHH
;
A
#
# COMPACT_ATOMS: atom_id res chain seq x y z
N MET A 1 -7.97 -37.24 9.52
CA MET A 1 -6.67 -36.57 9.70
C MET A 1 -6.64 -35.41 8.73
N ALA A 2 -6.66 -34.16 9.20
CA ALA A 2 -6.68 -32.99 8.32
C ALA A 2 -5.42 -32.99 7.44
N PRO A 3 -5.52 -32.72 6.12
CA PRO A 3 -4.34 -32.69 5.26
C PRO A 3 -3.37 -31.61 5.77
N PRO A 4 -2.05 -31.86 5.68
CA PRO A 4 -1.06 -30.90 6.13
C PRO A 4 -1.22 -29.62 5.31
N LYS A 5 -1.49 -28.49 5.98
CA LYS A 5 -1.38 -27.17 5.35
C LYS A 5 0.04 -27.05 4.81
N GLU A 6 0.22 -27.11 3.50
CA GLU A 6 1.50 -26.79 2.87
C GLU A 6 1.86 -25.35 3.24
N ASN A 7 2.74 -25.25 4.23
CA ASN A 7 3.31 -23.99 4.66
C ASN A 7 4.20 -23.52 3.52
N VAL A 8 3.79 -22.45 2.84
CA VAL A 8 4.66 -21.66 1.95
C VAL A 8 6.07 -21.63 2.54
N SER A 9 7.05 -22.11 1.78
CA SER A 9 8.38 -22.42 2.33
C SER A 9 8.96 -21.21 3.06
N LEU A 10 9.64 -21.46 4.18
CA LEU A 10 10.30 -20.39 4.95
C LEU A 10 11.18 -19.53 4.03
N LEU A 11 11.87 -20.18 3.08
CA LEU A 11 12.68 -19.53 2.05
C LEU A 11 11.88 -18.54 1.20
N PHE A 12 10.65 -18.86 0.82
CA PHE A 12 9.80 -17.94 0.05
C PHE A 12 9.36 -16.73 0.89
N LYS A 13 8.97 -16.95 2.15
CA LYS A 13 8.62 -15.85 3.06
C LYS A 13 9.83 -14.93 3.28
N LEU A 14 11.02 -15.50 3.44
CA LEU A 14 12.28 -14.77 3.58
C LEU A 14 12.64 -14.00 2.29
N TYR A 15 12.41 -14.60 1.12
CA TYR A 15 12.57 -13.95 -0.18
C TYR A 15 11.65 -12.74 -0.31
N CYS A 16 10.34 -12.89 -0.07
CA CYS A 16 9.40 -11.77 -0.10
C CYS A 16 9.80 -10.67 0.87
N LEU A 17 10.19 -11.02 2.10
CA LEU A 17 10.61 -10.04 3.10
C LEU A 17 11.85 -9.27 2.61
N THR A 18 12.87 -9.98 2.13
CA THR A 18 14.12 -9.38 1.62
C THR A 18 13.89 -8.47 0.41
N VAL A 19 13.07 -8.90 -0.54
CA VAL A 19 12.76 -8.08 -1.72
C VAL A 19 11.95 -6.85 -1.31
N MET A 20 10.95 -7.00 -0.43
CA MET A 20 10.15 -5.86 0.05
C MET A 20 10.99 -4.83 0.81
N THR A 21 11.96 -5.27 1.63
CA THR A 21 12.85 -4.36 2.36
C THR A 21 13.83 -3.66 1.43
N LEU A 22 14.45 -4.38 0.48
CA LEU A 22 15.32 -3.78 -0.52
C LEU A 22 14.57 -2.75 -1.37
N VAL A 23 13.39 -3.11 -1.87
CA VAL A 23 12.54 -2.21 -2.66
C VAL A 23 12.11 -0.99 -1.86
N ALA A 24 11.81 -1.14 -0.57
CA ALA A 24 11.48 -0.02 0.31
C ALA A 24 12.68 0.93 0.49
N ALA A 25 13.89 0.39 0.71
CA ALA A 25 15.11 1.17 0.87
C ALA A 25 15.52 1.87 -0.43
N THR A 26 15.50 1.18 -1.56
CA THR A 26 15.81 1.79 -2.87
C THR A 26 14.81 2.88 -3.23
N TYR A 27 13.53 2.67 -2.94
CA TYR A 27 12.48 3.67 -3.20
C TYR A 27 12.71 4.98 -2.44
N THR A 28 13.03 4.92 -1.14
CA THR A 28 13.20 6.15 -0.35
C THR A 28 14.40 6.95 -0.84
N VAL A 29 15.49 6.28 -1.20
CA VAL A 29 16.67 6.91 -1.79
C VAL A 29 16.36 7.51 -3.17
N ALA A 30 15.73 6.74 -4.06
CA ALA A 30 15.37 7.19 -5.40
C ALA A 30 14.39 8.37 -5.36
N LEU A 31 13.37 8.32 -4.49
CA LEU A 31 12.43 9.41 -4.29
C LEU A 31 13.14 10.69 -3.84
N ARG A 32 14.05 10.59 -2.85
CA ARG A 32 14.82 11.76 -2.40
C ARG A 32 15.66 12.33 -3.53
N TYR A 33 16.36 11.48 -4.29
CA TYR A 33 17.16 11.90 -5.44
C TYR A 33 16.32 12.69 -6.46
N THR A 34 15.13 12.20 -6.84
CA THR A 34 14.23 12.89 -7.79
C THR A 34 13.72 14.24 -7.28
N ARG A 35 13.79 14.49 -5.96
CA ARG A 35 13.28 15.74 -5.34
C ARG A 35 14.39 16.74 -5.02
N THR A 36 15.65 16.33 -4.99
CA THR A 36 16.78 17.22 -4.61
C THR A 36 17.74 17.54 -5.73
N THR A 37 17.81 16.71 -6.77
CA THR A 37 18.86 16.80 -7.79
C THR A 37 18.33 17.29 -9.13
N GLU A 38 17.02 17.23 -9.37
CA GLU A 38 16.43 17.68 -10.64
C GLU A 38 16.18 19.19 -10.63
N THR A 39 16.60 19.85 -11.72
CA THR A 39 16.40 21.29 -11.93
C THR A 39 14.94 21.65 -12.16
N VAL A 40 14.16 20.69 -12.69
CA VAL A 40 12.73 20.82 -12.94
C VAL A 40 12.01 19.82 -12.06
N LEU A 41 11.23 20.31 -11.09
CA LEU A 41 10.47 19.46 -10.18
C LEU A 41 9.16 19.01 -10.83
N TYR A 42 8.90 17.69 -10.79
CA TYR A 42 7.60 17.13 -11.13
C TYR A 42 6.56 17.39 -10.01
N PHE A 43 5.29 17.39 -10.39
CA PHE A 43 4.18 17.46 -9.45
C PHE A 43 4.01 16.11 -8.74
N SER A 44 4.17 16.08 -7.42
CA SER A 44 4.03 14.84 -6.65
C SER A 44 2.61 14.26 -6.72
N THR A 45 1.60 15.13 -6.84
CA THR A 45 0.18 14.76 -6.96
C THR A 45 -0.09 13.94 -8.23
N THR A 46 0.53 14.29 -9.36
CA THR A 46 0.38 13.55 -10.63
C THR A 46 1.07 12.19 -10.57
N ALA A 47 2.23 12.09 -9.89
CA ALA A 47 2.92 10.81 -9.69
C ALA A 47 2.09 9.84 -8.82
N VAL A 48 1.40 10.35 -7.79
CA VAL A 48 0.49 9.57 -6.96
C VAL A 48 -0.72 9.11 -7.78
N CYS A 49 -1.30 9.97 -8.62
CA CYS A 49 -2.41 9.59 -9.50
C CYS A 49 -2.02 8.47 -10.47
N ILE A 50 -0.88 8.58 -11.15
CA ILE A 50 -0.38 7.54 -12.08
C ILE A 50 -0.11 6.22 -11.37
N THR A 51 0.34 6.29 -10.12
CA THR A 51 0.53 5.11 -9.28
C THR A 51 -0.79 4.36 -9.06
N GLU A 52 -1.89 5.05 -8.80
CA GLU A 52 -3.22 4.40 -8.68
C GLU A 52 -3.66 3.76 -10.00
N VAL A 53 -3.42 4.43 -11.13
CA VAL A 53 -3.74 3.91 -12.47
C VAL A 53 -2.97 2.63 -12.76
N ILE A 54 -1.66 2.59 -12.50
CA ILE A 54 -0.83 1.40 -12.71
C ILE A 54 -1.31 0.24 -11.82
N LYS A 55 -1.58 0.49 -10.53
CA LYS A 55 -2.10 -0.54 -9.62
C LYS A 55 -3.46 -1.09 -10.08
N LEU A 56 -4.31 -0.26 -10.66
CA LEU A 56 -5.58 -0.70 -11.25
C LEU A 56 -5.35 -1.68 -12.40
N PHE A 57 -4.49 -1.34 -13.37
CA PHE A 57 -4.20 -2.21 -14.50
C PHE A 57 -3.56 -3.54 -14.07
N LEU A 58 -2.66 -3.50 -13.09
CA LEU A 58 -2.06 -4.72 -12.54
C LEU A 58 -3.09 -5.60 -11.84
N SER A 59 -4.00 -5.00 -11.07
CA SER A 59 -5.08 -5.74 -10.40
C SER A 59 -6.04 -6.37 -11.39
N LEU A 60 -6.37 -5.66 -12.49
CA LEU A 60 -7.16 -6.19 -13.58
C LEU A 60 -6.46 -7.38 -14.27
N GLY A 61 -5.17 -7.25 -14.56
CA GLY A 61 -4.39 -8.33 -15.18
C GLY A 61 -4.32 -9.59 -14.31
N ILE A 62 -4.16 -9.42 -12.99
CA ILE A 62 -4.15 -10.55 -12.06
C ILE A 62 -5.54 -11.16 -11.92
N LEU A 63 -6.59 -10.35 -11.82
CA LEU A 63 -7.98 -10.83 -11.78
C LEU A 63 -8.32 -11.62 -13.05
N ALA A 64 -7.86 -11.17 -14.22
CA ALA A 64 -8.03 -11.88 -15.49
C ALA A 64 -7.43 -13.28 -15.44
N LYS A 65 -6.23 -13.39 -14.86
CA LYS A 65 -5.56 -14.68 -14.68
C LYS A 65 -6.23 -15.55 -13.61
N GLU A 66 -6.78 -14.97 -12.55
CA GLU A 66 -7.55 -15.69 -11.52
C GLU A 66 -8.86 -16.25 -12.08
N THR A 67 -9.58 -15.49 -12.91
CA THR A 67 -10.85 -15.95 -13.52
C THR A 67 -10.63 -16.91 -14.68
N GLY A 68 -9.47 -16.85 -15.36
CA GLY A 68 -9.09 -17.74 -16.45
C GLY A 68 -9.91 -17.60 -17.74
N SER A 69 -10.90 -16.69 -17.78
CA SER A 69 -11.76 -16.44 -18.92
C SER A 69 -12.18 -14.96 -18.98
N PRO A 70 -12.09 -14.30 -20.15
CA PRO A 70 -12.48 -12.89 -20.30
C PRO A 70 -13.97 -12.65 -20.04
N GLY A 71 -14.83 -13.63 -20.33
CA GLY A 71 -16.26 -13.55 -20.03
C GLY A 71 -16.53 -13.53 -18.52
N ARG A 72 -15.87 -14.40 -17.76
CA ARG A 72 -15.97 -14.44 -16.28
C ARG A 72 -15.37 -13.18 -15.64
N LEU A 73 -14.30 -12.62 -16.21
CA LEU A 73 -13.77 -11.33 -15.79
C LEU A 73 -14.79 -10.21 -15.98
N LEU A 74 -15.42 -10.11 -17.15
CA LEU A 74 -16.39 -9.05 -17.42
C LEU A 74 -17.62 -9.17 -16.52
N THR A 75 -18.11 -10.39 -16.30
CA THR A 75 -19.20 -10.66 -15.35
C THR A 75 -18.80 -10.27 -13.94
N SER A 76 -17.61 -10.66 -13.47
CA SER A 76 -17.10 -10.31 -12.15
C SER A 76 -16.95 -8.79 -11.96
N LEU A 77 -16.45 -8.07 -12.97
CA LEU A 77 -16.39 -6.62 -12.96
C LEU A 77 -17.79 -5.99 -12.97
N LYS A 78 -18.70 -6.49 -13.79
CA LYS A 78 -20.06 -5.95 -13.87
C LYS A 78 -20.83 -6.16 -12.58
N GLU A 79 -20.73 -7.33 -11.95
CA GLU A 79 -21.45 -7.65 -10.71
C GLU A 79 -20.81 -7.00 -9.49
N ASN A 80 -19.49 -7.14 -9.34
CA ASN A 80 -18.81 -6.70 -8.13
C ASN A 80 -18.34 -5.24 -8.19
N VAL A 81 -18.06 -4.68 -9.36
CA VAL A 81 -17.65 -3.27 -9.48
C VAL A 81 -18.85 -2.40 -9.83
N LEU A 82 -19.50 -2.64 -10.97
CA LEU A 82 -20.62 -1.79 -11.42
C LEU A 82 -21.93 -2.06 -10.66
N GLY A 83 -22.19 -3.32 -10.29
CA GLY A 83 -23.41 -3.75 -9.59
C GLY A 83 -23.39 -3.50 -8.08
N SER A 84 -22.25 -3.11 -7.51
CA SER A 84 -22.07 -2.93 -6.06
C SER A 84 -21.58 -1.53 -5.68
N PRO A 85 -22.35 -0.46 -5.97
CA PRO A 85 -21.95 0.92 -5.68
C PRO A 85 -21.73 1.17 -4.18
N LYS A 86 -22.42 0.43 -3.31
CA LYS A 86 -22.22 0.49 -1.85
C LYS A 86 -20.82 0.02 -1.45
N GLU A 87 -20.26 -0.96 -2.14
CA GLU A 87 -18.91 -1.48 -1.85
C GLU A 87 -17.82 -0.53 -2.35
N LEU A 88 -18.05 0.09 -3.52
CA LEU A 88 -17.23 1.20 -4.01
C LEU A 88 -17.23 2.37 -3.02
N LEU A 89 -18.40 2.75 -2.49
CA LEU A 89 -18.50 3.83 -1.50
C LEU A 89 -17.84 3.48 -0.16
N LYS A 90 -17.93 2.22 0.29
CA LYS A 90 -17.19 1.77 1.48
C LYS A 90 -15.68 1.90 1.27
N LEU A 91 -15.18 1.53 0.09
CA LEU A 91 -13.76 1.59 -0.24
C LEU A 91 -13.27 2.98 -0.67
N SER A 92 -14.18 3.92 -0.95
CA SER A 92 -13.80 5.32 -1.14
C SER A 92 -13.37 6.00 0.16
N VAL A 93 -13.83 5.51 1.31
CA VAL A 93 -13.40 6.02 2.62
C VAL A 93 -11.89 5.79 2.84
N PRO A 94 -11.35 4.55 2.78
CA PRO A 94 -9.92 4.34 2.94
C PRO A 94 -9.10 5.01 1.83
N SER A 95 -9.58 5.11 0.59
CA SER A 95 -8.83 5.81 -0.47
C SER A 95 -8.71 7.31 -0.20
N LEU A 96 -9.77 7.97 0.29
CA LEU A 96 -9.71 9.36 0.74
C LEU A 96 -8.73 9.54 1.90
N VAL A 97 -8.79 8.66 2.90
CA VAL A 97 -7.87 8.71 4.05
C VAL A 97 -6.43 8.45 3.62
N TYR A 98 -6.17 7.56 2.66
CA TYR A 98 -4.85 7.36 2.06
C TYR A 98 -4.37 8.59 1.28
N ALA A 99 -5.25 9.30 0.58
CA ALA A 99 -4.88 10.54 -0.10
C ALA A 99 -4.48 11.63 0.91
N ILE A 100 -5.24 11.80 1.99
CA ILE A 100 -4.90 12.71 3.09
C ILE A 100 -3.56 12.31 3.71
N GLN A 101 -3.38 11.02 4.02
CA GLN A 101 -2.12 10.49 4.54
C GLN A 101 -0.94 10.85 3.65
N ASN A 102 -1.04 10.61 2.34
CA ASN A 102 0.03 10.86 1.40
C ASN A 102 0.40 12.35 1.36
N ASN A 103 -0.59 13.24 1.32
CA ASN A 103 -0.35 14.69 1.34
C ASN A 103 0.31 15.14 2.65
N MET A 104 -0.15 14.64 3.79
CA MET A 104 0.45 14.94 5.10
C MET A 104 1.88 14.40 5.23
N ALA A 105 2.16 13.22 4.66
CA ALA A 105 3.52 12.68 4.59
C ALA A 105 4.47 13.60 3.79
N PHE A 106 4.00 14.14 2.65
CA PHE A 106 4.77 15.14 1.88
C PHE A 106 4.98 16.44 2.65
N LEU A 107 3.94 16.95 3.32
CA LEU A 107 4.04 18.16 4.14
C LEU A 107 5.03 17.98 5.30
N ALA A 108 5.02 16.81 5.94
CA ALA A 108 5.96 16.46 6.99
C ALA A 108 7.40 16.40 6.48
N LEU A 109 7.66 15.71 5.37
CA LEU A 109 8.99 15.62 4.76
C LEU A 109 9.54 16.96 4.24
N SER A 110 8.65 17.93 3.99
CA SER A 110 9.04 19.28 3.58
C SER A 110 9.42 20.15 4.78
N ASN A 111 8.92 19.85 5.99
CA ASN A 111 9.14 20.62 7.21
C ASN A 111 10.05 19.94 8.24
N LEU A 112 10.40 18.67 8.05
CA LEU A 112 11.26 17.89 8.94
C LEU A 112 12.37 17.19 8.16
N ASP A 113 13.49 16.95 8.85
CA ASP A 113 14.53 16.07 8.33
C ASP A 113 14.02 14.64 8.11
N ALA A 114 14.53 13.97 7.08
CA ALA A 114 14.10 12.62 6.73
C ALA A 114 14.34 11.60 7.85
N ALA A 115 15.41 11.76 8.65
CA ALA A 115 15.67 10.88 9.79
C ALA A 115 14.60 11.04 10.88
N VAL A 116 14.24 12.29 11.20
CA VAL A 116 13.19 12.60 12.18
C VAL A 116 11.84 12.07 11.69
N TYR A 117 11.50 12.32 10.42
CA TYR A 117 10.29 11.78 9.80
C TYR A 117 10.22 10.25 9.93
N GLN A 118 11.29 9.54 9.56
CA GLN A 118 11.31 8.07 9.60
C GLN A 118 11.12 7.52 11.00
N VAL A 119 11.74 8.13 12.01
CA VAL A 119 11.61 7.73 13.41
C VAL A 119 10.21 8.00 13.94
N THR A 120 9.67 9.21 13.74
CA THR A 120 8.35 9.58 14.26
C THR A 120 7.22 8.83 13.54
N TYR A 121 7.37 8.52 12.25
CA TYR A 121 6.35 7.80 11.48
C TYR A 121 6.13 6.35 11.95
N GLN A 122 7.05 5.78 12.74
CA GLN A 122 6.89 4.43 13.31
C GLN A 122 5.79 4.33 14.36
N LEU A 123 5.32 5.45 14.89
CA LEU A 123 4.11 5.52 15.72
C LEU A 123 2.87 4.96 15.01
N LYS A 124 2.91 4.77 13.68
CA LYS A 124 1.91 3.99 12.93
C LYS A 124 1.75 2.57 13.44
N ILE A 125 2.80 1.94 13.99
CA ILE A 125 2.76 0.56 14.47
C ILE A 125 1.78 0.42 15.64
N PRO A 126 1.96 1.13 16.77
CA PRO A 126 0.99 1.10 17.86
C PRO A 126 -0.38 1.65 17.45
N CYS A 127 -0.44 2.67 16.59
CA CYS A 127 -1.71 3.18 16.06
C CYS A 127 -2.49 2.08 15.31
N THR A 128 -1.84 1.31 14.46
CA THR A 128 -2.47 0.22 13.69
C THR A 128 -2.93 -0.91 14.59
N ALA A 129 -2.14 -1.26 15.61
CA ALA A 129 -2.52 -2.23 16.62
C ALA A 129 -3.77 -1.77 17.38
N LEU A 130 -3.83 -0.50 17.78
CA LEU A 130 -5.00 0.10 18.44
C LEU A 130 -6.23 0.08 17.51
N CYS A 131 -6.10 0.54 16.26
CA CYS A 131 -7.17 0.48 15.28
C CYS A 131 -7.66 -0.96 15.06
N THR A 132 -6.77 -1.94 15.05
CA THR A 132 -7.12 -3.37 14.91
C THR A 132 -7.98 -3.84 16.08
N VAL A 133 -7.60 -3.50 17.30
CA VAL A 133 -8.38 -3.85 18.49
C VAL A 133 -9.77 -3.20 18.44
N LEU A 134 -9.85 -1.91 18.10
CA LEU A 134 -11.09 -1.14 18.09
C LEU A 134 -12.03 -1.51 16.93
N MET A 135 -11.52 -1.69 15.71
CA MET A 135 -12.35 -1.81 14.50
C MET A 135 -12.64 -3.25 14.08
N LEU A 136 -11.70 -4.17 14.31
CA LEU A 136 -11.83 -5.61 14.01
C LEU A 136 -12.27 -6.43 15.24
N ASN A 137 -12.50 -5.77 16.38
CA ASN A 137 -12.91 -6.39 17.65
C ASN A 137 -11.98 -7.55 18.08
N ARG A 138 -10.68 -7.38 17.87
CA ARG A 138 -9.65 -8.34 18.28
C ARG A 138 -9.09 -7.96 19.64
N SER A 139 -8.79 -8.92 20.49
CA SER A 139 -8.06 -8.69 21.74
C SER A 139 -6.58 -8.99 21.56
N LEU A 140 -5.72 -8.09 22.05
CA LEU A 140 -4.27 -8.29 22.15
C LEU A 140 -3.91 -8.50 23.63
N SER A 141 -3.11 -9.52 23.91
CA SER A 141 -2.60 -9.79 25.26
C SER A 141 -1.61 -8.71 25.70
N LYS A 142 -1.37 -8.59 27.01
CA LYS A 142 -0.37 -7.65 27.57
C LYS A 142 1.02 -7.88 26.96
N LEU A 143 1.39 -9.14 26.71
CA LEU A 143 2.66 -9.49 26.08
C LEU A 143 2.68 -9.07 24.60
N GLN A 144 1.59 -9.24 23.86
CA GLN A 144 1.50 -8.78 22.47
C GLN A 144 1.58 -7.25 22.38
N TRP A 145 0.95 -6.52 23.29
CA TRP A 145 1.11 -5.07 23.40
C TRP A 145 2.55 -4.68 23.68
N PHE A 146 3.22 -5.36 24.61
CA PHE A 146 4.65 -5.14 24.85
C PHE A 146 5.48 -5.40 23.58
N SER A 147 5.22 -6.48 22.85
CA SER A 147 5.90 -6.78 21.59
C SER A 147 5.68 -5.70 20.52
N VAL A 148 4.48 -5.09 20.46
CA VAL A 148 4.17 -3.99 19.53
C VAL A 148 5.03 -2.75 19.85
N PHE A 149 5.13 -2.36 21.12
CA PHE A 149 5.98 -1.25 21.53
C PHE A 149 7.47 -1.56 21.36
N MET A 150 7.88 -2.79 21.67
CA MET A 150 9.25 -3.25 21.45
C MET A 150 9.63 -3.22 19.97
N LEU A 151 8.72 -3.65 19.08
CA LEU A 151 8.91 -3.56 17.63
C LEU A 151 9.01 -2.11 17.18
N CYS A 152 8.14 -1.22 17.67
CA CYS A 152 8.19 0.20 17.36
C CYS A 152 9.55 0.79 17.77
N GLY A 153 10.01 0.52 18.99
CA GLY A 153 11.31 0.96 19.50
C GLY A 153 12.47 0.40 18.68
N GLY A 154 12.44 -0.89 18.35
CA GLY A 154 13.47 -1.53 17.54
C GLY A 154 13.61 -0.90 16.15
N VAL A 155 12.50 -0.64 15.45
CA VAL A 155 12.59 0.00 14.13
C VAL A 155 12.99 1.48 14.24
N THR A 156 12.56 2.18 15.30
CA THR A 156 13.02 3.54 15.59
C THR A 156 14.54 3.60 15.77
N LEU A 157 15.13 2.66 16.52
CA LEU A 157 16.57 2.58 16.71
C LEU A 157 17.31 2.29 15.39
N VAL A 158 16.80 1.37 14.57
CA VAL A 158 17.38 1.04 13.25
C VAL A 158 17.34 2.23 12.29
N GLN A 159 16.28 3.03 12.36
CA GLN A 159 16.11 4.19 11.47
C GLN A 159 16.76 5.47 11.99
N TRP A 160 17.28 5.46 13.22
CA TRP A 160 17.99 6.61 13.78
C TRP A 160 19.26 6.87 12.99
N LYS A 161 19.36 8.06 12.40
CA LYS A 161 20.59 8.56 11.78
C LYS A 161 20.99 9.86 12.48
N PRO A 162 22.28 10.05 12.81
CA PRO A 162 22.75 11.31 13.36
C PRO A 162 22.46 12.43 12.36
N ALA A 163 21.94 13.55 12.84
CA ALA A 163 21.62 14.71 12.02
C ALA A 163 22.90 15.22 11.34
N GLN A 164 23.04 14.94 10.05
CA GLN A 164 24.03 15.60 9.21
C GLN A 164 23.46 16.97 8.88
N ALA A 165 24.16 18.03 9.29
CA ALA A 165 23.78 19.42 9.09
C ALA A 165 23.75 19.77 7.59
N THR A 166 22.74 19.29 6.89
CA THR A 166 22.44 19.70 5.52
C THR A 166 21.75 21.04 5.66
N LYS A 167 22.41 22.13 5.25
CA LYS A 167 21.84 23.48 5.25
C LYS A 167 20.64 23.52 4.30
N VAL A 168 19.44 23.19 4.80
CA VAL A 168 18.21 23.33 4.02
C VAL A 168 17.83 24.82 4.03
N GLN A 169 17.86 25.46 2.87
CA GLN A 169 17.57 26.89 2.68
C GLN A 169 16.06 27.24 2.75
N MET A 170 15.20 26.31 3.14
CA MET A 170 13.75 26.53 3.26
C MET A 170 13.38 26.82 4.71
N GLU A 171 12.45 27.76 4.92
CA GLU A 171 11.87 28.07 6.23
C GLU A 171 11.13 26.82 6.76
N GLN A 172 11.79 26.04 7.63
CA GLN A 172 11.23 24.82 8.19
C GLN A 172 10.41 25.16 9.43
N SER A 173 9.19 24.63 9.51
CA SER A 173 8.34 24.72 10.70
C SER A 173 8.15 23.34 11.34
N PRO A 174 9.00 22.95 12.31
CA PRO A 174 8.96 21.60 12.89
C PRO A 174 7.60 21.23 13.49
N LEU A 175 6.88 22.21 14.06
CA LEU A 175 5.54 22.00 14.64
C LEU A 175 4.51 21.57 13.57
N ILE A 176 4.52 22.19 12.39
CA ILE A 176 3.65 21.80 11.28
C ILE A 176 4.04 20.40 10.80
N GLY A 177 5.34 20.13 10.72
CA GLY A 177 5.85 18.81 10.36
C GLY A 177 5.39 17.70 11.32
N PHE A 178 5.52 17.90 12.63
CA PHE A 178 5.05 16.92 13.62
C PHE A 178 3.53 16.77 13.62
N GLY A 179 2.78 17.87 13.46
CA GLY A 179 1.33 17.83 13.29
C GLY A 179 0.91 17.00 12.07
N ALA A 180 1.60 17.20 10.94
CA ALA A 180 1.36 16.42 9.73
C ALA A 180 1.67 14.93 9.91
N ILE A 181 2.75 14.57 10.62
CA ILE A 181 3.05 13.16 10.95
C ILE A 181 1.95 12.56 11.82
N ALA A 182 1.45 13.27 12.83
CA ALA A 182 0.40 12.77 13.70
C ALA A 182 -0.87 12.43 12.91
N ILE A 183 -1.31 13.32 12.00
CA ILE A 183 -2.44 13.05 11.11
C ILE A 183 -2.13 11.86 10.20
N ALA A 184 -0.96 11.82 9.55
CA ALA A 184 -0.59 10.75 8.63
C ALA A 184 -0.54 9.36 9.31
N VAL A 185 -0.09 9.30 10.57
CA VAL A 185 -0.04 8.09 11.39
C VAL A 185 -1.44 7.58 11.73
N LEU A 186 -2.34 8.47 12.14
CA LEU A 186 -3.75 8.12 12.43
C LEU A 186 -4.47 7.64 11.16
N CYS A 187 -4.30 8.37 10.06
CA CYS A 187 -4.83 7.98 8.76
C CYS A 187 -4.29 6.60 8.32
N SER A 188 -3.01 6.30 8.59
CA SER A 188 -2.40 5.00 8.29
C SER A 188 -3.11 3.85 8.98
N GLY A 189 -3.28 3.97 10.30
CA GLY A 189 -3.86 2.93 11.13
C GLY A 189 -5.32 2.71 10.75
N PHE A 190 -6.08 3.80 10.60
CA PHE A 190 -7.48 3.74 10.24
C PHE A 190 -7.70 3.14 8.85
N ALA A 191 -7.07 3.67 7.79
CA ALA A 191 -7.30 3.23 6.42
C ALA A 191 -6.90 1.77 6.21
N GLY A 192 -5.75 1.36 6.77
CA GLY A 192 -5.28 -0.02 6.68
C GLY A 192 -6.23 -1.01 7.34
N VAL A 193 -6.67 -0.72 8.57
CA VAL A 193 -7.58 -1.58 9.31
C VAL A 193 -9.00 -1.55 8.72
N TYR A 194 -9.46 -0.41 8.22
CA TYR A 194 -10.73 -0.29 7.52
C TYR A 194 -10.74 -1.18 6.27
N PHE A 195 -9.68 -1.09 5.45
CA PHE A 195 -9.53 -1.94 4.28
C PHE A 195 -9.52 -3.42 4.64
N GLU A 196 -8.78 -3.81 5.69
CA GLU A 196 -8.78 -5.19 6.20
C GLU A 196 -10.17 -5.65 6.65
N LYS A 197 -10.93 -4.77 7.31
CA LYS A 197 -12.30 -5.06 7.74
C LYS A 197 -13.22 -5.30 6.54
N VAL A 198 -13.15 -4.47 5.50
CA VAL A 198 -13.94 -4.65 4.27
C VAL A 198 -13.51 -5.93 3.55
N LEU A 199 -12.20 -6.18 3.43
CA LEU A 199 -11.66 -7.39 2.81
C LEU A 199 -12.18 -8.66 3.49
N LYS A 200 -12.23 -8.67 4.83
CA LYS A 200 -12.69 -9.83 5.63
C LYS A 200 -14.20 -9.96 5.76
N SER A 201 -14.97 -8.98 5.29
CA SER A 201 -16.44 -8.98 5.43
C SER A 201 -17.18 -9.80 4.36
N SER A 202 -16.47 -10.28 3.34
CA SER A 202 -17.04 -10.99 2.19
C SER A 202 -16.01 -11.93 1.56
N ASP A 203 -16.46 -12.98 0.87
CA ASP A 203 -15.60 -13.88 0.09
C ASP A 203 -15.16 -13.31 -1.27
N THR A 204 -15.42 -12.02 -1.52
CA THR A 204 -14.97 -11.31 -2.72
C THR A 204 -13.45 -11.37 -2.86
N SER A 205 -12.97 -11.66 -4.07
CA SER A 205 -11.53 -11.70 -4.38
C SER A 205 -10.83 -10.40 -3.95
N LEU A 206 -9.63 -10.56 -3.39
CA LEU A 206 -8.76 -9.46 -2.99
C LEU A 206 -8.51 -8.49 -4.16
N TRP A 207 -8.41 -9.01 -5.38
CA TRP A 207 -8.14 -8.20 -6.58
C TRP A 207 -9.35 -7.34 -6.96
N VAL A 208 -10.57 -7.84 -6.77
CA VAL A 208 -11.80 -7.06 -6.94
C VAL A 208 -11.87 -5.93 -5.91
N ARG A 209 -11.54 -6.22 -4.64
CA ARG A 209 -11.47 -5.20 -3.58
C ARG A 209 -10.41 -4.13 -3.88
N ASN A 210 -9.25 -4.55 -4.39
CA ASN A 210 -8.21 -3.63 -4.87
C ASN A 210 -8.68 -2.77 -6.04
N ILE A 211 -9.38 -3.33 -7.02
CA ILE A 211 -9.95 -2.57 -8.16
C ILE A 211 -10.95 -1.52 -7.66
N GLN A 212 -11.88 -1.90 -6.77
CA GLN A 212 -12.83 -0.95 -6.17
C GLN A 212 -12.09 0.17 -5.42
N LEU A 213 -11.05 -0.16 -4.65
CA LEU A 213 -10.21 0.81 -3.94
C LEU A 213 -9.50 1.75 -4.91
N TYR A 214 -8.82 1.24 -5.94
CA TYR A 214 -8.04 2.05 -6.87
C TYR A 214 -8.91 2.90 -7.80
N LEU A 215 -10.10 2.42 -8.18
CA LEU A 215 -11.06 3.25 -8.93
C LEU A 215 -11.45 4.49 -8.13
N SER A 216 -11.82 4.32 -6.85
CA SER A 216 -12.10 5.47 -5.99
C SER A 216 -10.85 6.32 -5.73
N GLY A 217 -9.68 5.69 -5.58
CA GLY A 217 -8.39 6.37 -5.40
C GLY A 217 -7.99 7.24 -6.59
N ILE A 218 -8.22 6.81 -7.83
CA ILE A 218 -7.96 7.62 -9.03
C ILE A 218 -8.81 8.88 -9.00
N VAL A 219 -10.10 8.77 -8.68
CA VAL A 219 -10.99 9.95 -8.59
C VAL A 219 -10.49 10.92 -7.53
N VAL A 220 -10.21 10.42 -6.32
CA VAL A 220 -9.72 11.25 -5.21
C VAL A 220 -8.39 11.92 -5.54
N THR A 221 -7.45 11.18 -6.14
CA THR A 221 -6.12 11.70 -6.47
C THR A 221 -6.16 12.68 -7.63
N LEU A 222 -7.02 12.49 -8.64
CA LEU A 222 -7.28 13.46 -9.69
C LEU A 222 -7.88 14.76 -9.14
N VAL A 223 -8.85 14.67 -8.23
CA VAL A 223 -9.38 15.86 -7.52
C VAL A 223 -8.25 16.54 -6.76
N GLY A 224 -7.38 15.78 -6.09
CA GLY A 224 -6.19 16.32 -5.44
C GLY A 224 -5.22 17.03 -6.38
N VAL A 225 -4.97 16.49 -7.58
CA VAL A 225 -4.18 17.16 -8.63
C VAL A 225 -4.83 18.47 -9.03
N TYR A 226 -6.14 18.45 -9.30
CA TYR A 226 -6.89 19.64 -9.72
C TYR A 226 -6.87 20.74 -8.65
N MET A 227 -7.05 20.38 -7.38
CA MET A 227 -7.09 21.34 -6.27
C MET A 227 -5.70 21.89 -5.91
N SER A 228 -4.66 21.07 -5.94
CA SER A 228 -3.32 21.49 -5.48
C SER A 228 -2.46 22.09 -6.60
N ASP A 229 -2.44 21.45 -7.78
CA ASP A 229 -1.51 21.77 -8.86
C ASP A 229 -2.23 22.07 -10.18
N GLY A 230 -3.57 22.18 -10.19
CA GLY A 230 -4.38 22.23 -11.42
C GLY A 230 -3.95 23.30 -12.41
N VAL A 231 -3.74 24.54 -11.95
CA VAL A 231 -3.29 25.66 -12.80
C VAL A 231 -1.92 25.36 -13.41
N ASN A 232 -0.96 24.93 -12.59
CA ASN A 232 0.39 24.60 -13.04
C ASN A 232 0.42 23.39 -13.99
N VAL A 233 -0.46 22.41 -13.77
CA VAL A 233 -0.61 21.22 -14.61
C VAL A 233 -1.24 21.57 -15.95
N MET A 234 -2.20 22.51 -15.99
CA MET A 234 -2.79 23.00 -17.24
C MET A 234 -1.79 23.81 -18.07
N GLU A 235 -0.93 24.60 -17.43
CA GLU A 235 0.09 25.41 -18.11
C GLU A 235 1.30 24.58 -18.57
N LYS A 236 1.84 23.70 -17.72
CA LYS A 236 3.10 22.99 -17.97
C LYS A 236 2.91 21.56 -18.48
N GLY A 237 1.71 21.02 -18.33
CA GLY A 237 1.36 19.64 -18.66
C GLY A 237 1.43 18.69 -17.47
N PHE A 238 0.63 17.63 -17.51
CA PHE A 238 0.49 16.63 -16.44
C PHE A 238 1.78 15.86 -16.12
N PHE A 239 2.59 15.57 -17.15
CA PHE A 239 3.86 14.84 -17.04
C PHE A 239 5.09 15.76 -17.00
N TYR A 240 4.90 17.03 -16.65
CA TYR A 240 6.00 17.97 -16.53
C TYR A 240 7.03 17.51 -15.48
N GLY A 241 8.32 17.58 -15.84
CA GLY A 241 9.42 17.16 -14.96
C GLY A 241 9.57 15.65 -14.78
N TYR A 242 8.86 14.81 -15.55
CA TYR A 242 9.01 13.35 -15.45
C TYR A 242 10.31 12.88 -16.10
N THR A 243 11.19 12.31 -15.29
CA THR A 243 12.42 11.65 -15.75
C THR A 243 12.32 10.14 -15.65
N ARG A 244 13.33 9.43 -16.18
CA ARG A 244 13.46 7.97 -16.00
C ARG A 244 13.46 7.54 -14.53
N TYR A 245 13.94 8.41 -13.63
CA TYR A 245 13.99 8.13 -12.20
C TYR A 245 12.62 8.28 -11.55
N VAL A 246 11.81 9.25 -11.99
CA VAL A 246 10.40 9.39 -11.57
C VAL A 246 9.61 8.15 -11.98
N TRP A 247 9.78 7.67 -13.21
CA TRP A 247 9.18 6.42 -13.66
C TRP A 247 9.65 5.21 -12.86
N PHE A 248 10.94 5.13 -12.50
CA PHE A 248 11.46 4.07 -11.63
C PHE A 248 10.79 4.08 -10.24
N VAL A 249 10.62 5.27 -9.64
CA VAL A 249 9.93 5.45 -8.36
C VAL A 249 8.47 4.98 -8.44
N ILE A 250 7.76 5.32 -9.51
CA ILE A 250 6.38 4.89 -9.77
C ILE A 250 6.32 3.37 -10.06
N CYS A 251 7.28 2.83 -10.79
CA CYS A 251 7.33 1.42 -11.14
C CYS A 251 7.65 0.49 -9.97
N LYS A 252 8.08 1.01 -8.81
CA LYS A 252 8.26 0.25 -7.58
C LYS A 252 7.05 -0.64 -7.24
N TYR A 253 5.85 -0.14 -7.52
CA TYR A 253 4.60 -0.87 -7.24
C TYR A 253 4.43 -2.13 -8.10
N LEU A 254 5.09 -2.22 -9.27
CA LEU A 254 5.12 -3.45 -10.08
C LEU A 254 5.77 -4.60 -9.33
N ILE A 255 6.87 -4.34 -8.60
CA ILE A 255 7.60 -5.37 -7.87
C ILE A 255 6.78 -5.87 -6.68
N ALA A 256 6.12 -4.96 -5.96
CA ALA A 256 5.23 -5.33 -4.87
C ALA A 256 4.04 -6.19 -5.38
N PHE A 257 3.44 -5.81 -6.51
CA PHE A 257 2.37 -6.58 -7.15
C PHE A 257 2.85 -7.94 -7.66
N TYR A 258 4.05 -8.02 -8.23
CA TYR A 258 4.66 -9.27 -8.67
C TYR A 258 4.84 -10.25 -7.51
N LEU A 259 5.36 -9.79 -6.38
CA LEU A 259 5.50 -10.62 -5.17
C LEU A 259 4.14 -11.08 -4.63
N GLN A 260 3.16 -10.17 -4.57
CA GLN A 260 1.78 -10.47 -4.16
C GLN A 260 1.17 -11.54 -5.08
N PHE A 261 1.37 -11.41 -6.38
CA PHE A 261 0.90 -12.33 -7.40
C PHE A 261 1.57 -13.70 -7.29
N TYR A 262 2.89 -13.73 -7.09
CA TYR A 262 3.64 -14.99 -6.96
C TYR A 262 3.24 -15.74 -5.68
N PHE A 263 3.02 -15.02 -4.58
CA PHE A 263 2.48 -15.60 -3.36
C PHE A 263 1.06 -16.18 -3.59
N PHE A 264 0.21 -15.47 -4.33
CA PHE A 264 -1.10 -15.99 -4.72
C PHE A 264 -1.00 -17.27 -5.54
N LEU A 265 -0.10 -17.34 -6.54
CA LEU A 265 0.12 -18.55 -7.33
C LEU A 265 0.60 -19.73 -6.48
N LEU A 266 1.49 -19.50 -5.51
CA LEU A 266 1.92 -20.55 -4.59
C LEU A 266 0.77 -21.07 -3.73
N GLN A 267 -0.11 -20.20 -3.26
CA GLN A 267 -1.30 -20.61 -2.51
C GLN A 267 -2.33 -21.33 -3.38
N ALA A 268 -2.52 -20.88 -4.63
CA ALA A 268 -3.41 -21.54 -5.58
C ALA A 268 -2.88 -22.92 -5.99
N GLY A 269 -1.58 -23.06 -6.22
CA GLY A 269 -0.91 -24.34 -6.48
C GLY A 269 -1.04 -25.31 -5.32
N ALA A 270 -0.83 -24.85 -4.08
CA ALA A 270 -1.03 -25.67 -2.88
C ALA A 270 -2.49 -26.13 -2.70
N ARG A 271 -3.48 -25.31 -3.09
CA ARG A 271 -4.91 -25.70 -3.08
C ARG A 271 -5.22 -26.73 -4.18
N GLY A 272 -4.70 -26.53 -5.39
CA GLY A 272 -4.91 -27.46 -6.50
C GLY A 272 -4.30 -28.85 -6.26
N VAL A 273 -3.16 -28.92 -5.56
CA VAL A 273 -2.56 -30.19 -5.11
C VAL A 273 -3.42 -30.85 -4.02
N GLY A 274 -4.00 -30.05 -3.11
CA GLY A 274 -4.94 -30.53 -2.10
C GLY A 274 -6.21 -31.17 -2.67
N ASP A 275 -6.79 -30.56 -3.70
CA ASP A 275 -8.00 -31.08 -4.37
C ASP A 275 -7.72 -32.37 -5.15
N GLN A 276 -6.57 -32.46 -5.84
CA GLN A 276 -6.16 -33.68 -6.55
C GLN A 276 -5.85 -34.86 -5.61
N LEU A 277 -5.26 -34.59 -4.43
CA LEU A 277 -5.05 -35.61 -3.40
C LEU A 277 -6.36 -36.02 -2.72
N GLY A 278 -7.32 -35.10 -2.59
CA GLY A 278 -8.67 -35.37 -2.07
C GLY A 278 -9.48 -36.29 -2.99
N GLU A 279 -9.48 -36.04 -4.30
CA GLU A 279 -10.16 -36.89 -5.29
C GLU A 279 -9.53 -38.29 -5.39
N HIS A 280 -8.20 -38.39 -5.34
CA HIS A 280 -7.52 -39.69 -5.36
C HIS A 280 -7.72 -40.52 -4.08
N MET A 281 -7.98 -39.89 -2.93
CA MET A 281 -8.32 -40.60 -1.70
C MET A 281 -9.82 -40.91 -1.57
N GLY A 282 -10.70 -40.13 -2.22
CA GLY A 282 -12.13 -40.41 -2.30
C GLY A 282 -12.49 -41.61 -3.19
N GLN A 283 -11.64 -41.94 -4.18
CA GLN A 283 -11.84 -43.10 -5.07
C GLN A 283 -11.31 -44.44 -4.52
N ARG A 284 -10.70 -44.48 -3.33
CA ARG A 284 -10.23 -45.74 -2.70
C ARG A 284 -11.18 -46.35 -1.67
N HIS A 285 -12.38 -45.79 -1.50
CA HIS A 285 -13.38 -46.27 -0.53
C HIS A 285 -14.73 -46.68 -1.14
N HIS A 286 -14.77 -46.97 -2.44
CA HIS A 286 -15.89 -47.67 -3.06
C HIS A 286 -15.43 -48.97 -3.72
#